data_AF-A0A972W9L0-F1
#
_entry.id   AF-A0A972W9L0-F1
#
_cell.length_a   1.000
_cell.length_b   1.000
_cell.length_c   1.000
_cell.angle_alpha   90.00
_cell.angle_beta   90.00
_cell.angle_gamma   90.00
#
_symmetry.space_group_name_H-M   'P 1'
#
loop_
_entity.id
_entity.type
_entity.pdbx_description
1 polymer ?
#
loop_
_entity_poly.entity_id
_entity_poly.type
_entity_poly.pdbx_seq_one_letter_code
_entity_poly.pdbx_strand_id
1 'polypeptide(L)'
;MRIHRIFAATIFVVTIGVPGYVVAGHSNAKVEIQSLKPGNGAAAVRHSKVSVHYTGWLMDGTKFDSSLDRDKPFEFTLGAGQVIPGWDMGVEGMKVGGKRQLIIPPELGYGKKGAGGVIPPNATLRFEVALLAFTPPKYANIDNGALKELLKRGTKIIDIRRQDEWAKTGVVAGSQRLTAFDDKGNFVRSFPKALKEIAGPEDEVIFICRTGNRSSVLANMLAEQAGYTKIYNVTDGIVKWLKDKNPVVK
;
A
#
# COMPACT_ATOMS: atom_id res chain seq x y z
N MET A 1 -0.70 32.15 17.70
CA MET A 1 -1.84 31.62 16.93
C MET A 1 -1.60 30.13 16.68
N ARG A 2 -2.35 29.24 17.34
CA ARG A 2 -2.05 27.80 17.46
C ARG A 2 -2.33 27.03 16.16
N ILE A 3 -1.29 26.49 15.52
CA ILE A 3 -1.31 25.69 14.26
C ILE A 3 -1.71 24.22 14.53
N HIS A 4 -2.68 23.97 15.43
CA HIS A 4 -3.04 22.62 15.88
C HIS A 4 -3.91 21.82 14.88
N ARG A 5 -4.20 22.34 13.67
CA ARG A 5 -5.31 21.83 12.84
C ARG A 5 -4.96 21.30 11.45
N ILE A 6 -3.69 21.22 11.07
CA ILE A 6 -3.33 20.65 9.74
C ILE A 6 -3.32 19.11 9.78
N PHE A 7 -3.04 18.52 10.96
CA PHE A 7 -2.94 17.06 11.15
C PHE A 7 -3.97 16.48 12.13
N ALA A 8 -5.02 17.23 12.48
CA ALA A 8 -6.16 16.65 13.18
C ALA A 8 -6.97 15.79 12.19
N ALA A 9 -6.49 14.57 11.93
CA ALA A 9 -7.33 13.51 11.43
C ALA A 9 -8.51 13.40 12.42
N THR A 10 -9.68 13.84 11.98
CA THR A 10 -10.90 13.65 12.74
C THR A 10 -11.07 12.14 12.89
N ILE A 11 -10.96 11.64 14.12
CA ILE A 11 -11.27 10.25 14.46
C ILE A 11 -12.73 10.06 14.12
N PHE A 12 -13.02 9.49 12.96
CA PHE A 12 -14.32 8.89 12.70
C PHE A 12 -14.38 7.62 13.53
N VAL A 13 -15.35 7.56 14.44
CA VAL A 13 -15.79 6.29 15.01
C VAL A 13 -16.21 5.41 13.84
N VAL A 14 -15.41 4.38 13.55
CA VAL A 14 -15.69 3.41 12.49
C VAL A 14 -16.77 2.48 13.01
N THR A 15 -18.01 2.71 12.59
CA THR A 15 -18.95 1.60 12.40
C THR A 15 -18.31 0.63 11.42
N ILE A 16 -18.22 -0.64 11.79
CA ILE A 16 -17.62 -1.72 10.99
C ILE A 16 -18.34 -1.79 9.64
N GLY A 17 -17.75 -1.14 8.64
CA GLY A 17 -18.10 -1.20 7.25
C GLY A 17 -16.79 -1.10 6.50
N VAL A 18 -16.38 -2.18 5.85
CA VAL A 18 -15.16 -2.24 5.03
C VAL A 18 -15.27 -1.10 4.00
N PRO A 19 -14.44 -0.04 4.05
CA PRO A 19 -14.56 1.06 3.10
C PRO A 19 -14.18 0.53 1.73
N GLY A 20 -15.13 0.57 0.80
CA GLY A 20 -14.86 0.34 -0.62
C GLY A 20 -13.78 1.31 -1.08
N TYR A 21 -12.70 0.76 -1.64
CA TYR A 21 -11.72 1.54 -2.36
C TYR A 21 -12.40 2.16 -3.59
N VAL A 22 -12.88 3.39 -3.45
CA VAL A 22 -13.33 4.19 -4.59
C VAL A 22 -12.08 4.55 -5.38
N VAL A 23 -11.88 3.88 -6.52
CA VAL A 23 -10.93 4.34 -7.54
C VAL A 23 -11.52 5.62 -8.14
N ALA A 24 -11.16 6.76 -7.56
CA ALA A 24 -11.44 8.06 -8.17
C ALA A 24 -10.78 8.13 -9.56
N GLY A 25 -11.49 8.73 -10.51
CA GLY A 25 -11.18 8.73 -11.93
C GLY A 25 -9.75 9.15 -12.28
N HIS A 26 -9.28 8.61 -13.40
CA HIS A 26 -7.96 8.75 -14.01
C HIS A 26 -7.44 10.20 -14.07
N SER A 27 -6.81 10.67 -12.98
CA SER A 27 -5.76 11.68 -13.12
C SER A 27 -4.47 10.92 -13.47
N ASN A 28 -3.79 11.35 -14.54
CA ASN A 28 -2.41 10.91 -14.82
C ASN A 28 -1.40 11.58 -13.87
N ALA A 29 -1.89 12.18 -12.78
CA ALA A 29 -1.07 12.87 -11.80
C ALA A 29 -0.07 11.88 -11.20
N LYS A 30 1.19 12.30 -11.15
CA LYS A 30 2.28 11.53 -10.56
C LYS A 30 2.97 12.40 -9.53
N VAL A 31 3.45 11.77 -8.47
CA VAL A 31 4.37 12.41 -7.54
C VAL A 31 5.74 12.43 -8.19
N GLU A 32 6.40 13.59 -8.22
CA GLU A 32 7.81 13.63 -8.56
C GLU A 32 8.61 13.28 -7.31
N ILE A 33 9.47 12.27 -7.42
CA ILE A 33 10.25 11.74 -6.31
C ILE A 33 11.72 11.94 -6.62
N GLN A 34 12.40 12.74 -5.81
CA GLN A 34 13.84 12.92 -5.88
C GLN A 34 14.48 12.36 -4.60
N SER A 35 15.42 11.42 -4.74
CA SER A 35 16.22 10.96 -3.61
C SER A 35 17.28 12.02 -3.27
N LEU A 36 17.15 12.65 -2.10
CA LEU A 36 18.14 13.60 -1.58
C LEU A 36 19.27 12.88 -0.84
N LYS A 37 18.94 11.79 -0.15
CA LYS A 37 19.89 10.91 0.53
C LYS A 37 19.41 9.47 0.44
N PRO A 38 20.18 8.53 -0.12
CA PRO A 38 19.80 7.13 -0.09
C PRO A 38 19.84 6.59 1.35
N GLY A 39 18.84 5.78 1.70
CA GLY A 39 18.86 5.00 2.93
C GLY A 39 19.59 3.67 2.74
N ASN A 40 20.12 3.11 3.82
CA ASN A 40 20.80 1.82 3.83
C ASN A 40 20.01 0.71 4.52
N GLY A 41 18.92 1.05 5.23
CA GLY A 41 18.06 0.06 5.87
C GLY A 41 17.04 -0.57 4.92
N ALA A 42 16.12 -1.36 5.50
CA ALA A 42 15.05 -1.98 4.74
C ALA A 42 14.07 -0.95 4.15
N ALA A 43 13.42 -1.35 3.06
CA ALA A 43 12.48 -0.50 2.32
C ALA A 43 11.10 -0.52 2.98
N ALA A 44 10.46 0.65 3.08
CA ALA A 44 9.07 0.77 3.46
C ALA A 44 8.18 0.14 2.39
N VAL A 45 7.32 -0.78 2.83
CA VAL A 45 6.34 -1.49 2.00
C VAL A 45 4.94 -1.19 2.50
N ARG A 46 3.92 -1.40 1.66
CA ARG A 46 2.52 -1.22 2.07
C ARG A 46 2.23 -1.94 3.38
N HIS A 47 1.38 -1.32 4.19
CA HIS A 47 0.94 -1.77 5.52
C HIS A 47 2.02 -1.74 6.60
N SER A 48 3.26 -1.37 6.28
CA SER A 48 4.25 -1.02 7.31
C SER A 48 3.80 0.21 8.08
N LYS A 49 3.99 0.19 9.41
CA LYS A 49 3.94 1.42 10.21
C LYS A 49 5.26 2.15 10.02
N VAL A 50 5.25 3.36 9.49
CA VAL A 50 6.45 4.15 9.22
C VAL A 50 6.54 5.33 10.18
N SER A 51 7.76 5.71 10.55
CA SER A 51 8.06 6.90 11.35
C SER A 51 8.96 7.82 10.54
N VAL A 52 8.52 9.06 10.33
CA VAL A 52 9.21 10.02 9.47
C VAL A 52 9.38 11.38 10.13
N HIS A 53 10.47 12.05 9.77
CA HIS A 53 10.50 13.51 9.83
C HIS A 53 10.15 14.09 8.46
N TYR A 54 9.47 15.22 8.46
CA TYR A 54 9.19 15.97 7.26
C TYR A 54 9.14 17.47 7.51
N THR A 55 9.25 18.21 6.41
CA THR A 55 8.83 19.60 6.28
C THR A 55 8.09 19.78 4.96
N GLY A 56 7.02 20.57 4.96
CA GLY A 56 6.19 20.87 3.80
C GLY A 56 6.16 22.35 3.47
N TRP A 57 6.26 22.66 2.17
CA TRP A 57 6.25 24.00 1.61
C TRP A 57 5.29 24.12 0.43
N LEU A 58 4.73 25.32 0.26
CA LEU A 58 4.18 25.74 -1.03
C LEU A 58 5.33 26.00 -2.01
N MET A 59 5.01 26.03 -3.32
CA MET A 59 6.02 26.23 -4.36
C MET A 59 6.67 27.63 -4.33
N ASP A 60 6.02 28.61 -3.68
CA ASP A 60 6.58 29.95 -3.44
C ASP A 60 7.60 29.99 -2.29
N GLY A 61 7.86 28.86 -1.64
CA GLY A 61 8.79 28.74 -0.51
C GLY A 61 8.14 28.91 0.87
N THR A 62 6.84 29.19 0.94
CA THR A 62 6.12 29.31 2.23
C THR A 62 6.07 27.95 2.92
N LYS A 63 6.77 27.83 4.06
CA LYS A 63 6.66 26.64 4.94
C LYS A 63 5.29 26.62 5.59
N PHE A 64 4.50 25.56 5.37
CA PHE A 64 3.18 25.42 6.00
C PHE A 64 3.18 24.46 7.18
N ASP A 65 4.10 23.48 7.22
CA ASP A 65 4.23 22.57 8.37
C ASP A 65 5.59 21.86 8.45
N SER A 66 6.01 21.49 9.65
CA SER A 66 7.18 20.64 9.88
C SER A 66 7.02 19.81 11.16
N SER A 67 7.40 18.54 11.09
CA SER A 67 7.58 17.70 12.28
C SER A 67 8.79 18.12 13.14
N LEU A 68 9.80 18.75 12.53
CA LEU A 68 11.02 19.17 13.23
C LEU A 68 10.76 20.36 14.15
N ASP A 69 9.85 21.25 13.78
CA ASP A 69 9.42 22.36 14.64
C ASP A 69 8.77 21.89 15.95
N ARG A 70 8.34 20.62 16.00
CA ARG A 70 7.72 19.98 17.17
C ARG A 70 8.62 18.93 17.84
N ASP A 71 9.82 18.71 17.29
CA ASP A 71 10.75 17.67 17.72
C ASP A 71 10.10 16.28 17.93
N LYS A 72 9.13 15.94 17.07
CA LYS A 72 8.37 14.70 17.17
C LYS A 72 8.13 14.08 15.80
N PRO A 73 8.61 12.85 15.55
CA PRO A 73 8.31 12.13 14.33
C PRO A 73 6.80 11.96 14.10
N PHE A 74 6.43 11.93 12.82
CA PHE A 74 5.08 11.60 12.42
C PHE A 74 4.99 10.13 12.02
N GLU A 75 4.01 9.43 12.57
CA GLU A 75 3.80 8.01 12.33
C GLU A 75 2.50 7.77 11.59
N PHE A 76 2.54 6.90 10.59
CA PHE A 76 1.35 6.45 9.86
C PHE A 76 1.56 5.05 9.28
N THR A 77 0.47 4.40 8.88
CA THR A 77 0.50 3.13 8.15
C THR A 77 0.51 3.40 6.65
N LEU A 78 1.59 2.97 5.99
CA LEU A 78 1.81 3.22 4.56
C LEU A 78 0.77 2.51 3.69
N GLY A 79 0.12 3.23 2.77
CA GLY A 79 -0.84 2.66 1.83
C GLY A 79 -2.21 2.35 2.46
N ALA A 80 -2.46 2.84 3.67
CA ALA A 80 -3.74 2.73 4.37
C ALA A 80 -4.64 3.97 4.19
N GLY A 81 -4.22 4.98 3.42
CA GLY A 81 -4.99 6.20 3.19
C GLY A 81 -5.09 7.11 4.43
N GLN A 82 -4.17 6.99 5.38
CA GLN A 82 -4.08 7.86 6.56
C GLN A 82 -3.46 9.24 6.26
N VAL A 83 -2.83 9.36 5.08
CA VAL A 83 -2.17 10.55 4.57
C VAL A 83 -2.65 10.84 3.15
N ILE A 84 -2.29 12.00 2.59
CA ILE A 84 -2.60 12.33 1.20
C ILE A 84 -2.01 11.28 0.24
N PRO A 85 -2.68 10.97 -0.90
CA PRO A 85 -2.21 9.93 -1.83
C PRO A 85 -0.76 10.09 -2.28
N GLY A 86 -0.30 11.34 -2.44
CA GLY A 86 1.07 11.61 -2.85
C GLY A 86 2.12 11.19 -1.81
N TRP A 87 1.77 11.16 -0.52
CA TRP A 87 2.63 10.61 0.52
C TRP A 87 2.68 9.08 0.48
N ASP A 88 1.53 8.43 0.34
CA ASP A 88 1.48 6.97 0.20
C ASP A 88 2.33 6.50 -1.01
N MET A 89 2.26 7.21 -2.13
CA MET A 89 3.09 6.92 -3.31
C MET A 89 4.56 7.31 -3.12
N GLY A 90 4.84 8.46 -2.49
CA GLY A 90 6.19 9.02 -2.37
C GLY A 90 7.09 8.30 -1.36
N VAL A 91 6.50 7.71 -0.33
CA VAL A 91 7.21 6.99 0.75
C VAL A 91 7.39 5.51 0.43
N GLU A 92 6.54 4.93 -0.43
CA GLU A 92 6.69 3.53 -0.85
C GLU A 92 8.07 3.27 -1.48
N GLY A 93 8.71 2.17 -1.06
CA GLY A 93 10.07 1.79 -1.45
C GLY A 93 11.19 2.67 -0.88
N MET A 94 10.90 3.65 -0.03
CA MET A 94 11.93 4.45 0.64
C MET A 94 12.67 3.60 1.67
N LYS A 95 14.00 3.69 1.72
CA LYS A 95 14.82 2.96 2.70
C LYS A 95 15.03 3.76 3.98
N VAL A 96 15.03 3.07 5.12
CA VAL A 96 15.34 3.68 6.43
C VAL A 96 16.69 4.40 6.38
N GLY A 97 16.75 5.58 7.00
CA GLY A 97 17.88 6.51 6.98
C GLY A 97 17.95 7.39 5.72
N GLY A 98 17.07 7.16 4.75
CA GLY A 98 16.98 7.94 3.52
C GLY A 98 16.23 9.26 3.70
N LYS A 99 16.39 10.16 2.73
CA LYS A 99 15.66 11.41 2.59
C LYS A 99 15.21 11.60 1.14
N ARG A 100 13.95 11.97 0.92
CA ARG A 100 13.35 12.26 -0.38
C ARG A 100 12.75 13.65 -0.42
N GLN A 101 12.80 14.29 -1.57
CA GLN A 101 11.90 15.38 -1.92
C GLN A 101 10.74 14.84 -2.74
N LEU A 102 9.52 15.26 -2.40
CA LEU A 102 8.29 14.93 -3.10
C LEU A 102 7.66 16.21 -3.64
N ILE A 103 7.37 16.26 -4.94
CA ILE A 103 6.48 17.28 -5.52
C ILE A 103 5.14 16.61 -5.76
N ILE A 104 4.12 17.09 -5.06
CA ILE A 104 2.79 16.48 -5.03
C ILE A 104 1.81 17.44 -5.70
N PRO A 105 1.26 17.09 -6.87
CA PRO A 105 0.23 17.90 -7.52
C PRO A 105 -1.08 17.87 -6.71
N PRO A 106 -1.96 18.86 -6.88
CA PRO A 106 -3.14 19.01 -6.02
C PRO A 106 -4.07 17.79 -6.03
N GLU A 107 -4.17 17.05 -7.13
CA GLU A 107 -5.00 15.83 -7.25
C GLU A 107 -4.53 14.71 -6.30
N LEU A 108 -3.24 14.71 -5.94
CA LEU A 108 -2.63 13.78 -4.99
C LEU A 108 -2.36 14.43 -3.62
N GLY A 109 -2.79 15.69 -3.45
CA GLY A 109 -2.68 16.49 -2.23
C GLY A 109 -4.05 16.84 -1.65
N TYR A 110 -4.30 18.14 -1.44
CA TYR A 110 -5.55 18.64 -0.83
C TYR A 110 -6.59 19.14 -1.85
N GLY A 111 -6.32 18.98 -3.15
CA GLY A 111 -7.25 19.27 -4.24
C GLY A 111 -7.84 20.68 -4.24
N LYS A 112 -9.04 20.81 -4.79
CA LYS A 112 -9.78 22.08 -4.92
C LYS A 112 -10.16 22.73 -3.59
N LYS A 113 -10.07 22.00 -2.47
CA LYS A 113 -10.46 22.52 -1.16
C LYS A 113 -9.31 23.20 -0.42
N GLY A 114 -8.07 22.78 -0.67
CA GLY A 114 -6.94 23.17 0.19
C GLY A 114 -7.10 22.61 1.61
N ALA A 115 -6.36 23.16 2.58
CA ALA A 115 -6.41 22.70 3.97
C ALA A 115 -5.98 23.75 5.00
N GLY A 116 -6.69 23.76 6.13
CA GLY A 116 -6.26 24.45 7.37
C GLY A 116 -6.09 25.97 7.28
N GLY A 117 -6.56 26.61 6.20
CA GLY A 117 -6.36 28.04 5.93
C GLY A 117 -4.93 28.42 5.52
N VAL A 118 -4.01 27.46 5.45
CA VAL A 118 -2.59 27.70 5.08
C VAL A 118 -2.20 27.04 3.76
N ILE A 119 -2.95 26.02 3.32
CA ILE A 119 -2.79 25.41 2.00
C ILE A 119 -3.95 25.90 1.13
N PRO A 120 -3.69 26.68 0.07
CA PRO A 120 -4.75 27.18 -0.80
C PRO A 120 -5.34 26.06 -1.68
N PRO A 121 -6.54 26.28 -2.24
CA PRO A 121 -7.09 25.44 -3.31
C PRO A 121 -6.11 25.17 -4.45
N ASN A 122 -6.06 23.93 -4.93
CA ASN A 122 -5.25 23.49 -6.07
C ASN A 122 -3.74 23.73 -5.91
N ALA A 123 -3.24 23.80 -4.68
CA ALA A 123 -1.81 23.96 -4.42
C ALA A 123 -1.00 22.70 -4.79
N THR A 124 0.10 22.90 -5.52
CA THR A 124 1.20 21.93 -5.60
C THR A 124 2.06 22.05 -4.34
N LEU A 125 2.42 20.92 -3.75
CA LEU A 125 3.14 20.85 -2.49
C LEU A 125 4.54 20.28 -2.70
N ARG A 126 5.53 20.88 -2.05
CA ARG A 126 6.88 20.32 -1.92
C ARG A 126 7.07 19.80 -0.51
N PHE A 127 7.45 18.54 -0.39
CA PHE A 127 7.84 17.96 0.90
C PHE A 127 9.28 17.47 0.85
N GLU A 128 9.97 17.59 1.97
CA GLU A 128 11.14 16.78 2.25
C GLU A 128 10.77 15.80 3.35
N VAL A 129 11.00 14.51 3.10
CA VAL A 129 10.64 13.42 4.02
C VAL A 129 11.90 12.61 4.31
N ALA A 130 12.18 12.34 5.58
CA ALA A 130 13.24 11.48 6.07
C ALA A 130 12.62 10.27 6.79
N LEU A 131 12.94 9.06 6.33
CA LEU A 131 12.42 7.83 6.92
C LEU A 131 13.34 7.39 8.07
N LEU A 132 12.80 7.39 9.29
CA LEU A 132 13.57 7.14 10.51
C LEU A 132 13.52 5.66 10.90
N ALA A 133 12.33 5.07 10.82
CA ALA A 133 12.08 3.69 11.18
C ALA A 133 10.83 3.16 10.48
N PHE A 134 10.68 1.84 10.45
CA PHE A 134 9.41 1.20 10.16
C PHE A 134 9.24 -0.09 10.95
N THR A 135 7.98 -0.48 11.15
CA THR A 135 7.59 -1.81 11.59
C THR A 135 7.00 -2.54 10.37
N PRO A 136 7.53 -3.71 9.98
CA PRO A 136 7.01 -4.47 8.83
C PRO A 136 5.56 -4.91 9.06
N PRO A 137 4.79 -5.16 7.99
CA PRO A 137 3.49 -5.79 8.12
C PRO A 137 3.63 -7.25 8.59
N LYS A 138 2.54 -7.83 9.08
CA LYS A 138 2.48 -9.22 9.56
C LYS A 138 2.36 -10.27 8.44
N TYR A 139 2.81 -9.94 7.23
CA TYR A 139 2.90 -10.85 6.10
C TYR A 139 4.22 -10.64 5.35
N ALA A 140 4.68 -11.65 4.62
CA ALA A 140 5.91 -11.58 3.85
C ALA A 140 5.65 -11.21 2.39
N ASN A 141 6.40 -10.24 1.87
CA ASN A 141 6.45 -9.96 0.44
C ASN A 141 7.46 -10.90 -0.23
N ILE A 142 7.05 -11.57 -1.30
CA ILE A 142 7.90 -12.49 -2.07
C ILE A 142 8.00 -12.06 -3.54
N ASP A 143 9.13 -12.37 -4.16
CA ASP A 143 9.37 -12.25 -5.59
C ASP A 143 9.10 -13.57 -6.33
N ASN A 144 9.35 -13.59 -7.64
CA ASN A 144 9.16 -14.78 -8.47
C ASN A 144 10.11 -15.93 -8.12
N GLY A 145 11.29 -15.65 -7.55
CA GLY A 145 12.24 -16.67 -7.11
C GLY A 145 11.71 -17.39 -5.87
N ALA A 146 11.39 -16.63 -4.83
CA ALA A 146 10.79 -17.15 -3.60
C ALA A 146 9.44 -17.84 -3.86
N LEU A 147 8.63 -17.31 -4.78
CA LEU A 147 7.38 -17.96 -5.21
C LEU A 147 7.63 -19.38 -5.74
N LYS A 148 8.62 -19.56 -6.63
CA LYS A 148 8.95 -20.89 -7.17
C LYS A 148 9.37 -21.88 -6.08
N GLU A 149 10.17 -21.43 -5.11
CA GLU A 149 10.60 -22.30 -4.00
C GLU A 149 9.44 -22.70 -3.10
N LEU A 150 8.51 -21.79 -2.81
CA LEU A 150 7.30 -22.13 -2.04
C LEU A 150 6.38 -23.09 -2.81
N LEU A 151 6.24 -22.90 -4.12
CA LEU A 151 5.45 -23.83 -4.96
C LEU A 151 6.07 -25.24 -4.98
N LYS A 152 7.39 -25.37 -5.03
CA LYS A 152 8.09 -26.67 -4.94
C LYS A 152 7.84 -27.37 -3.60
N ARG A 153 7.66 -26.61 -2.51
CA ARG A 153 7.32 -27.12 -1.17
C ARG A 153 5.85 -27.51 -1.03
N GLY A 154 5.03 -27.29 -2.05
CA GLY A 154 3.60 -27.57 -2.00
C GLY A 154 2.78 -26.51 -1.26
N THR A 155 3.33 -25.30 -1.03
CA THR A 155 2.59 -24.21 -0.40
C THR A 155 1.38 -23.82 -1.26
N LYS A 156 0.22 -23.66 -0.60
CA LYS A 156 -1.04 -23.35 -1.27
C LYS A 156 -1.00 -21.93 -1.83
N ILE A 157 -1.23 -21.78 -3.12
CA ILE A 157 -1.36 -20.49 -3.80
C ILE A 157 -2.81 -20.21 -4.15
N ILE A 158 -3.29 -19.02 -3.77
CA ILE A 158 -4.62 -18.52 -4.03
C ILE A 158 -4.50 -17.33 -4.98
N ASP A 159 -5.01 -17.49 -6.20
CA ASP A 159 -5.16 -16.38 -7.14
C ASP A 159 -6.47 -15.68 -6.84
N ILE A 160 -6.37 -14.46 -6.32
CA ILE A 160 -7.52 -13.70 -5.82
C ILE A 160 -8.16 -12.78 -6.85
N ARG A 161 -7.69 -12.86 -8.10
CA ARG A 161 -8.21 -12.08 -9.21
C ARG A 161 -9.61 -12.55 -9.59
N ARG A 162 -10.21 -11.86 -10.55
CA ARG A 162 -11.52 -12.21 -11.08
C ARG A 162 -11.41 -13.21 -12.23
N GLN A 163 -12.52 -13.88 -12.52
CA GLN A 163 -12.62 -14.85 -13.61
C GLN A 163 -12.23 -14.26 -14.98
N ASP A 164 -12.61 -13.01 -15.26
CA ASP A 164 -12.25 -12.34 -16.51
C ASP A 164 -10.73 -12.11 -16.65
N GLU A 165 -10.03 -11.91 -15.53
CA GLU A 165 -8.57 -11.75 -15.51
C GLU A 165 -7.87 -13.10 -15.74
N TRP A 166 -8.37 -14.19 -15.15
CA TRP A 166 -7.84 -15.53 -15.37
C TRP A 166 -8.02 -15.99 -16.82
N ALA A 167 -9.20 -15.75 -17.41
CA ALA A 167 -9.46 -16.10 -18.81
C ALA A 167 -8.49 -15.41 -19.78
N LYS A 168 -8.13 -14.14 -19.48
CA LYS A 168 -7.19 -13.35 -20.28
C LYS A 168 -5.76 -13.84 -20.16
N THR A 169 -5.26 -14.06 -18.94
CA THR A 169 -3.82 -14.25 -18.71
C THR A 169 -3.42 -15.67 -18.27
N GLY A 170 -4.36 -16.55 -17.99
CA GLY A 170 -4.11 -17.76 -17.20
C GLY A 170 -3.74 -17.45 -15.75
N VAL A 171 -3.35 -18.49 -15.02
CA VAL A 171 -2.90 -18.46 -13.61
C VAL A 171 -1.56 -19.20 -13.46
N VAL A 172 -0.84 -18.96 -12.37
CA VAL A 172 0.35 -19.76 -12.03
C VAL A 172 -0.09 -21.21 -11.78
N ALA A 173 0.66 -22.19 -12.26
CA ALA A 173 0.33 -23.61 -12.06
C ALA A 173 0.13 -23.93 -10.57
N GLY A 174 -0.91 -24.70 -10.24
CA GLY A 174 -1.28 -25.02 -8.86
C GLY A 174 -2.15 -23.95 -8.15
N SER A 175 -2.41 -22.80 -8.78
CA SER A 175 -3.27 -21.75 -8.20
C SER A 175 -4.71 -22.21 -7.99
N GLN A 176 -5.18 -22.07 -6.75
CA GLN A 176 -6.60 -22.12 -6.42
C GLN A 176 -7.23 -20.79 -6.82
N ARG A 177 -8.27 -20.85 -7.65
CA ARG A 177 -8.98 -19.70 -8.19
C ARG A 177 -10.07 -19.26 -7.22
N LEU A 178 -9.80 -18.23 -6.42
CA LEU A 178 -10.74 -17.77 -5.40
C LEU A 178 -10.78 -16.24 -5.34
N THR A 179 -11.76 -15.64 -6.00
CA THR A 179 -11.89 -14.18 -6.09
C THR A 179 -12.19 -13.56 -4.73
N ALA A 180 -11.33 -12.64 -4.27
CA ALA A 180 -11.51 -11.92 -3.01
C ALA A 180 -12.26 -10.59 -3.16
N PHE A 181 -12.22 -9.99 -4.35
CA PHE A 181 -12.82 -8.67 -4.63
C PHE A 181 -13.64 -8.71 -5.91
N ASP A 182 -14.84 -8.13 -5.87
CA ASP A 182 -15.74 -8.04 -7.03
C ASP A 182 -15.29 -6.96 -8.04
N ASP A 183 -16.10 -6.73 -9.07
CA ASP A 183 -15.82 -5.74 -10.11
C ASP A 183 -15.83 -4.29 -9.63
N LYS A 184 -16.54 -4.03 -8.53
CA LYS A 184 -16.61 -2.75 -7.82
C LYS A 184 -15.53 -2.60 -6.74
N GLY A 185 -14.71 -3.64 -6.53
CA GLY A 185 -13.68 -3.66 -5.50
C GLY A 185 -14.20 -3.98 -4.09
N ASN A 186 -15.45 -4.41 -3.94
CA ASN A 186 -15.97 -4.85 -2.65
C ASN A 186 -15.42 -6.22 -2.31
N PHE A 187 -15.21 -6.45 -1.02
CA PHE A 187 -14.79 -7.76 -0.52
C PHE A 187 -15.91 -8.80 -0.66
N VAL A 188 -15.58 -9.95 -1.25
CA VAL A 188 -16.53 -11.04 -1.49
C VAL A 188 -16.86 -11.74 -0.17
N ARG A 189 -18.12 -11.68 0.27
CA ARG A 189 -18.55 -12.19 1.60
C ARG A 189 -18.32 -13.68 1.81
N SER A 190 -18.37 -14.49 0.74
CA SER A 190 -18.12 -15.94 0.82
C SER A 190 -16.63 -16.29 0.91
N PHE A 191 -15.73 -15.35 0.60
CA PHE A 191 -14.29 -15.60 0.53
C PHE A 191 -13.70 -16.19 1.81
N PRO A 192 -13.97 -15.67 3.03
CA PRO A 192 -13.34 -16.20 4.25
C PRO A 192 -13.67 -17.68 4.50
N LYS A 193 -14.91 -18.10 4.21
CA LYS A 193 -15.33 -19.49 4.37
C LYS A 193 -14.59 -20.38 3.36
N ALA A 194 -14.61 -20.01 2.09
CA ALA A 194 -13.92 -20.74 1.03
C ALA A 194 -12.41 -20.81 1.24
N LEU A 195 -11.79 -19.73 1.76
CA LEU A 195 -10.38 -19.73 2.11
C LEU A 195 -10.09 -20.75 3.21
N LYS A 196 -10.89 -20.79 4.29
CA LYS A 196 -10.68 -21.74 5.40
C LYS A 196 -10.80 -23.21 4.98
N GLU A 197 -11.62 -23.50 3.97
CA GLU A 197 -11.71 -24.85 3.38
C GLU A 197 -10.42 -25.24 2.63
N ILE A 198 -9.63 -24.25 2.18
CA ILE A 198 -8.37 -24.46 1.48
C ILE A 198 -7.18 -24.35 2.44
N ALA A 199 -7.07 -23.27 3.21
CA ALA A 199 -5.95 -22.94 4.09
C ALA A 199 -6.45 -22.27 5.39
N GLY A 200 -6.14 -22.87 6.53
CA GLY A 200 -6.44 -22.32 7.86
C GLY A 200 -5.41 -21.29 8.34
N PRO A 201 -5.63 -20.65 9.51
CA PRO A 201 -4.74 -19.62 10.06
C PRO A 201 -3.28 -20.07 10.28
N GLU A 202 -3.06 -21.35 10.56
CA GLU A 202 -1.73 -21.94 10.81
C GLU A 202 -1.03 -22.46 9.54
N ASP A 203 -1.76 -22.56 8.43
CA ASP A 203 -1.24 -23.00 7.14
C ASP A 203 -0.42 -21.90 6.47
N GLU A 204 0.60 -22.30 5.72
CA GLU A 204 1.27 -21.39 4.78
C GLU A 204 0.39 -21.12 3.56
N VAL A 205 0.14 -19.85 3.26
CA VAL A 205 -0.70 -19.44 2.12
C VAL A 205 -0.06 -18.30 1.33
N ILE A 206 -0.05 -18.46 0.01
CA ILE A 206 0.41 -17.44 -0.94
C ILE A 206 -0.81 -16.79 -1.58
N PHE A 207 -0.84 -15.47 -1.61
CA PHE A 207 -1.80 -14.69 -2.38
C PHE A 207 -1.14 -14.03 -3.58
N ILE A 208 -1.74 -14.22 -4.74
CA ILE A 208 -1.35 -13.53 -5.98
C ILE A 208 -2.54 -12.74 -6.52
N CYS A 209 -2.27 -11.50 -6.94
CA CYS A 209 -3.21 -10.72 -7.72
C CYS A 209 -2.53 -10.13 -8.97
N ARG A 210 -3.13 -9.11 -9.59
CA ARG A 210 -2.57 -8.50 -10.81
C ARG A 210 -1.18 -7.89 -10.58
N THR A 211 -1.03 -7.09 -9.52
CA THR A 211 0.17 -6.28 -9.24
C THR A 211 0.56 -6.29 -7.76
N GLY A 212 0.18 -7.33 -7.01
CA GLY A 212 0.42 -7.46 -5.56
C GLY A 212 -0.41 -6.57 -4.61
N ASN A 213 -0.99 -5.46 -5.09
CA ASN A 213 -1.71 -4.51 -4.22
C ASN A 213 -2.98 -5.08 -3.56
N ARG A 214 -3.82 -5.83 -4.30
CA ARG A 214 -5.03 -6.44 -3.71
C ARG A 214 -4.67 -7.56 -2.74
N SER A 215 -3.63 -8.34 -3.05
CA SER A 215 -3.19 -9.46 -2.23
C SER A 215 -2.49 -8.99 -0.95
N SER A 216 -1.78 -7.86 -0.96
CA SER A 216 -1.23 -7.27 0.26
C SER A 216 -2.31 -6.75 1.21
N VAL A 217 -3.37 -6.12 0.68
CA VAL A 217 -4.54 -5.71 1.48
C VAL A 217 -5.20 -6.91 2.14
N LEU A 218 -5.44 -7.98 1.37
CA LEU A 218 -6.00 -9.21 1.91
C LEU A 218 -5.09 -9.85 2.96
N ALA A 219 -3.78 -9.95 2.68
CA ALA A 219 -2.81 -10.52 3.60
C ALA A 219 -2.77 -9.76 4.93
N ASN A 220 -2.74 -8.42 4.88
CA ASN A 220 -2.79 -7.60 6.07
C ASN A 220 -4.07 -7.81 6.88
N MET A 221 -5.23 -7.83 6.21
CA MET A 221 -6.52 -8.07 6.87
C MET A 221 -6.56 -9.42 7.56
N LEU A 222 -6.10 -10.49 6.90
CA LEU A 222 -6.08 -11.84 7.47
C LEU A 222 -5.12 -11.95 8.66
N ALA A 223 -3.96 -11.29 8.58
CA ALA A 223 -2.99 -11.29 9.66
C ALA A 223 -3.47 -10.50 10.90
N GLU A 224 -4.14 -9.36 10.69
CA GLU A 224 -4.62 -8.52 11.79
C GLU A 224 -5.94 -8.99 12.40
N GLN A 225 -6.82 -9.60 11.61
CA GLN A 225 -8.22 -9.85 12.03
C GLN A 225 -8.63 -11.33 12.02
N ALA A 226 -7.88 -12.20 11.35
CA ALA A 226 -8.26 -13.62 11.19
C ALA A 226 -7.21 -14.59 11.73
N GLY A 227 -6.13 -14.10 12.35
CA GLY A 227 -5.11 -14.91 13.02
C GLY A 227 -4.16 -15.65 12.08
N TYR A 228 -4.15 -15.34 10.78
CA TYR A 228 -3.24 -15.98 9.84
C TYR A 228 -1.81 -15.49 10.07
N THR A 229 -0.87 -16.40 10.32
CA THR A 229 0.51 -16.03 10.69
C THR A 229 1.54 -16.25 9.58
N LYS A 230 1.24 -17.11 8.60
CA LYS A 230 2.17 -17.52 7.53
C LYS A 230 1.64 -17.15 6.15
N ILE A 231 1.59 -15.84 5.90
CA ILE A 231 1.01 -15.28 4.67
C ILE A 231 2.09 -14.72 3.77
N TYR A 232 2.04 -15.05 2.49
CA TYR A 232 2.94 -14.53 1.46
C TYR A 232 2.17 -13.74 0.41
N ASN A 233 2.60 -12.50 0.15
CA ASN A 233 2.10 -11.67 -0.93
C ASN A 233 3.09 -11.69 -2.10
N VAL A 234 2.63 -12.08 -3.29
CA VAL A 234 3.45 -11.96 -4.52
C VAL A 234 3.50 -10.49 -4.92
N THR A 235 4.65 -9.86 -4.70
CA THR A 235 4.80 -8.40 -4.62
C THR A 235 4.38 -7.67 -5.89
N ASP A 236 4.75 -8.20 -7.05
CA ASP A 236 4.42 -7.59 -8.35
C ASP A 236 3.35 -8.39 -9.11
N GLY A 237 2.74 -9.37 -8.45
CA GLY A 237 1.65 -10.18 -8.97
C GLY A 237 1.95 -10.92 -10.28
N ILE A 238 0.87 -11.29 -10.98
CA ILE A 238 0.93 -12.02 -12.25
C ILE A 238 1.58 -11.19 -13.38
N VAL A 239 1.51 -9.86 -13.31
CA VAL A 239 2.08 -8.99 -14.35
C VAL A 239 3.59 -9.18 -14.44
N LYS A 240 4.28 -9.21 -13.29
CA LYS A 240 5.73 -9.45 -13.27
C LYS A 240 6.07 -10.91 -13.57
N TRP A 241 5.27 -11.86 -13.09
CA TRP A 241 5.41 -13.27 -13.45
C TRP A 241 5.46 -13.47 -14.97
N LEU A 242 4.51 -12.86 -15.69
CA LEU A 242 4.42 -12.89 -17.16
C LEU A 242 5.53 -12.09 -17.83
N LYS A 243 5.87 -10.90 -17.30
CA LYS A 243 6.99 -10.09 -17.82
C LYS A 243 8.32 -10.86 -17.79
N ASP A 244 8.50 -11.69 -16.77
CA ASP A 244 9.67 -12.57 -16.62
C ASP A 244 9.54 -13.88 -17.44
N LYS A 245 8.55 -13.97 -18.33
CA LYS A 245 8.29 -15.11 -19.22
C LYS A 245 8.07 -16.44 -18.51
N ASN A 246 7.58 -16.41 -17.26
CA ASN A 246 7.24 -17.62 -16.54
C ASN A 246 5.91 -18.21 -17.05
N PRO A 247 5.73 -19.55 -17.00
CA PRO A 247 4.56 -20.21 -17.58
C PRO A 247 3.28 -19.98 -16.76
N VAL A 248 2.15 -20.10 -17.44
CA VAL A 248 0.80 -20.03 -16.85
C VAL A 248 -0.06 -21.17 -17.42
N VAL A 249 -1.09 -21.56 -16.67
CA VAL A 249 -2.11 -22.51 -17.08
C VAL A 249 -3.45 -21.79 -17.25
N LYS A 250 -4.22 -22.17 -18.26
CA LYS A 250 -5.57 -21.63 -18.52
C LYS A 250 -6.64 -22.57 -17.98
#